data_AF-A0A924YFG3-F1
#
_entry.id   AF-A0A924YFG3-F1
#
_cell.length_a   1.000
_cell.length_b   1.000
_cell.length_c   1.000
_cell.angle_alpha   90.00
_cell.angle_beta   90.00
_cell.angle_gamma   90.00
#
_symmetry.space_group_name_H-M   'P 1'
#
loop_
_entity.id
_entity.type
_entity.pdbx_description
1 polymer ?
#
loop_
_entity_poly.entity_id
_entity_poly.type
_entity_poly.pdbx_seq_one_letter_code
_entity_poly.pdbx_strand_id
1 'polypeptide(L)'
;MRHSCRLIPAALLLLWAWTAPISSAQSGNESAPETCSALMAAALSQASSSCSNLEHDTACFAYDNVTATFATDNSPNGDDLAAENEPEFNEPGDTIATATLENFSTSAPDLPQSTLGFGILNIQADLPISLPESVHMMLIGAAQIENGVPPNRALQLPQSPLEVRVSSETNLHNIPDNDAPVVGQVSAGTLLQADGVSANSLWLRVYFPNTSRVTAWVSRSWLEADLDTASLPIITPESHSPMQRFFLSTETPVSTCIDEEDAAQLPPSLLLVQGPSGTEITLTVNEVNVSTEATMAMQSDLENGLRIFALDGDVRVFPDTPEEVTVPSGSFIAFCQEGELDLGIDDEGDDFRVSGDCAMGGVIQQCYLANEVGLERLSLLPTILLNKPVTIPPQCFTATISTGEEPEFVEICVPADGIGTAGCVMMSVRYRPDLIDPQTGRPVILPPNDSTAGE
;
A
#
# COMPACT_ATOMS: atom_id res chain seq x y z
N MET A 1 78.58 -53.59 20.91
CA MET A 1 77.15 -53.74 20.57
C MET A 1 77.00 -53.22 19.16
N ARG A 2 76.77 -54.16 18.25
CA ARG A 2 77.24 -54.15 16.86
C ARG A 2 76.17 -54.79 15.99
N HIS A 3 76.03 -54.26 14.77
CA HIS A 3 75.57 -54.98 13.56
C HIS A 3 74.07 -55.35 13.53
N SER A 4 73.33 -55.33 12.42
CA SER A 4 73.55 -55.02 11.02
C SER A 4 72.20 -55.18 10.27
N CYS A 5 72.13 -54.63 9.05
CA CYS A 5 71.59 -55.25 7.82
C CYS A 5 70.09 -55.57 7.61
N ARG A 6 69.65 -55.11 6.42
CA ARG A 6 68.84 -55.78 5.37
C ARG A 6 67.33 -55.88 5.64
N LEU A 7 66.39 -55.78 4.69
CA LEU A 7 66.37 -55.91 3.23
C LEU A 7 65.03 -55.34 2.69
N ILE A 8 65.02 -54.80 1.48
CA ILE A 8 63.85 -54.40 0.64
C ILE A 8 63.26 -55.67 -0.04
N PRO A 9 61.94 -55.80 -0.24
CA PRO A 9 61.33 -55.66 -1.59
C PRO A 9 59.97 -54.92 -1.55
N ALA A 10 59.73 -53.89 -2.37
CA ALA A 10 59.30 -53.95 -3.77
C ALA A 10 57.86 -54.50 -3.99
N ALA A 11 57.05 -53.68 -4.67
CA ALA A 11 55.75 -53.94 -5.32
C ALA A 11 54.48 -53.92 -4.46
N LEU A 12 53.72 -52.81 -4.55
CA LEU A 12 52.39 -52.85 -5.16
C LEU A 12 51.95 -51.43 -5.57
N LEU A 13 51.78 -51.25 -6.88
CA LEU A 13 51.07 -50.15 -7.52
C LEU A 13 49.60 -50.21 -7.09
N LEU A 14 49.13 -49.19 -6.36
CA LEU A 14 47.71 -48.87 -6.24
C LEU A 14 47.56 -47.39 -6.61
N LEU A 15 47.30 -47.16 -7.89
CA LEU A 15 46.72 -45.92 -8.41
C LEU A 15 45.35 -45.74 -7.77
N TRP A 16 45.28 -45.02 -6.66
CA TRP A 16 44.06 -44.35 -6.25
C TRP A 16 43.98 -43.06 -7.04
N ALA A 17 43.22 -43.08 -8.12
CA ALA A 17 42.74 -41.88 -8.78
C ALA A 17 41.84 -41.14 -7.78
N TRP A 18 42.40 -40.13 -7.12
CA TRP A 18 41.61 -39.11 -6.42
C TRP A 18 40.89 -38.30 -7.49
N THR A 19 39.64 -38.66 -7.78
CA THR A 19 38.71 -37.77 -8.46
C THR A 19 38.34 -36.67 -7.47
N ALA A 20 39.18 -35.64 -7.40
CA ALA A 20 38.75 -34.38 -6.83
C ALA A 20 37.59 -33.86 -7.70
N PRO A 21 36.41 -33.53 -7.14
CA PRO A 21 35.43 -32.79 -7.89
C PRO A 21 36.08 -31.46 -8.30
N ILE A 22 36.27 -31.27 -9.60
CA ILE A 22 36.59 -29.97 -10.15
C ILE A 22 35.30 -29.16 -9.97
N SER A 23 35.16 -28.47 -8.85
CA SER A 23 34.20 -27.38 -8.73
C SER A 23 34.63 -26.32 -9.72
N SER A 24 34.04 -26.34 -10.91
CA SER A 24 34.04 -25.19 -11.81
C SER A 24 33.33 -24.07 -11.07
N ALA A 25 34.09 -23.18 -10.45
CA ALA A 25 33.62 -21.85 -10.12
C ALA A 25 33.27 -21.17 -11.45
N GLN A 26 32.03 -21.35 -11.90
CA GLN A 26 31.45 -20.46 -12.90
C GLN A 26 31.25 -19.14 -12.15
N SER A 27 32.25 -18.25 -12.22
CA SER A 27 32.01 -16.82 -12.03
C SER A 27 31.10 -16.40 -13.18
N GLY A 28 29.79 -16.58 -13.00
CA GLY A 28 28.80 -15.97 -13.85
C GLY A 28 28.94 -14.47 -13.66
N ASN A 29 29.67 -13.82 -14.57
CA ASN A 29 29.44 -12.40 -14.84
C ASN A 29 28.02 -12.34 -15.41
N GLU A 30 27.02 -12.26 -14.55
CA GLU A 30 25.77 -11.63 -14.93
C GLU A 30 26.15 -10.20 -15.30
N SER A 31 26.09 -9.90 -16.60
CA SER A 31 26.22 -8.53 -17.07
C SER A 31 25.18 -7.70 -16.31
N ALA A 32 25.62 -6.56 -15.77
CA ALA A 32 24.72 -5.58 -15.18
C ALA A 32 23.52 -5.35 -16.12
N PRO A 33 22.28 -5.23 -15.59
CA PRO A 33 21.12 -4.95 -16.42
C PRO A 33 21.36 -3.66 -17.21
N GLU A 34 21.44 -3.79 -18.54
CA GLU A 34 21.68 -2.64 -19.44
C GLU A 34 20.40 -1.83 -19.70
N THR A 35 19.24 -2.30 -19.22
CA THR A 35 17.94 -1.65 -19.41
C THR A 35 17.16 -1.53 -18.11
N CYS A 36 16.28 -0.53 -18.04
CA CYS A 36 15.43 -0.30 -16.87
C CYS A 36 14.41 -1.42 -16.62
N SER A 37 13.90 -2.07 -17.68
CA SER A 37 13.06 -3.28 -17.52
C SER A 37 13.80 -4.46 -16.91
N ALA A 38 15.06 -4.67 -17.30
CA ALA A 38 15.88 -5.74 -16.72
C ALA A 38 16.17 -5.45 -15.23
N LEU A 39 16.44 -4.19 -14.88
CA LEU A 39 16.63 -3.75 -13.49
C LEU A 39 15.36 -3.99 -12.65
N MET A 40 14.18 -3.58 -13.15
CA MET A 40 12.91 -3.84 -12.47
C MET A 40 12.63 -5.33 -12.28
N ALA A 41 12.85 -6.15 -13.33
CA ALA A 41 12.64 -7.59 -13.25
C ALA A 41 13.57 -8.24 -12.21
N ALA A 42 14.83 -7.80 -12.13
CA ALA A 42 15.78 -8.25 -11.11
C ALA A 42 15.32 -7.85 -9.70
N ALA A 43 14.93 -6.59 -9.50
CA ALA A 43 14.45 -6.07 -8.23
C ALA A 43 13.22 -6.83 -7.73
N LEU A 44 12.21 -7.03 -8.58
CA LEU A 44 10.98 -7.77 -8.22
C LEU A 44 11.26 -9.25 -7.92
N SER A 45 12.20 -9.87 -8.64
CA SER A 45 12.60 -11.26 -8.38
C SER A 45 13.28 -11.39 -7.01
N GLN A 46 14.18 -10.47 -6.66
CA GLN A 46 14.87 -10.47 -5.38
C GLN A 46 13.93 -10.12 -4.22
N ALA A 47 13.05 -9.13 -4.41
CA ALA A 47 12.03 -8.78 -3.43
C ALA A 47 11.13 -9.99 -3.13
N SER A 48 10.71 -10.72 -4.17
CA SER A 48 9.87 -11.92 -4.02
C SER A 48 10.55 -13.04 -3.24
N SER A 49 11.86 -13.24 -3.44
CA SER A 49 12.60 -14.26 -2.69
C SER A 49 12.86 -13.84 -1.24
N SER A 50 13.09 -12.54 -1.00
CA SER A 50 13.55 -12.02 0.28
C SER A 50 12.42 -11.66 1.24
N CYS A 51 11.28 -11.17 0.73
CA CYS A 51 10.20 -10.60 1.52
C CYS A 51 8.84 -11.29 1.33
N SER A 52 8.80 -12.57 0.91
CA SER A 52 7.53 -13.28 0.64
C SER A 52 6.75 -13.73 1.88
N ASN A 53 7.35 -13.74 3.06
CA ASN A 53 6.73 -14.23 4.30
C ASN A 53 6.91 -13.22 5.44
N LEU A 54 6.52 -11.97 5.21
CA LEU A 54 6.59 -10.94 6.24
C LEU A 54 5.58 -11.22 7.35
N GLU A 55 6.04 -11.15 8.58
CA GLU A 55 5.17 -11.18 9.76
C GLU A 55 4.38 -9.86 9.86
N HIS A 56 3.33 -9.85 10.68
CA HIS A 56 2.60 -8.62 11.01
C HIS A 56 3.54 -7.59 11.61
N ASP A 57 3.28 -6.31 11.31
CA ASP A 57 4.04 -5.17 11.82
C ASP A 57 5.55 -5.25 11.55
N THR A 58 5.92 -5.68 10.33
CA THR A 58 7.31 -5.75 9.89
C THR A 58 7.56 -4.97 8.60
N ALA A 59 8.73 -4.33 8.50
CA ALA A 59 9.29 -3.77 7.29
C ALA A 59 10.42 -4.66 6.78
N CYS A 60 10.59 -4.74 5.46
CA CYS A 60 11.58 -5.57 4.79
C CYS A 60 12.39 -4.76 3.79
N PHE A 61 13.72 -4.88 3.89
CA PHE A 61 14.63 -4.41 2.87
C PHE A 61 14.58 -5.36 1.67
N ALA A 62 13.92 -4.96 0.59
CA ALA A 62 13.60 -5.87 -0.51
C ALA A 62 14.63 -5.84 -1.65
N TYR A 63 15.19 -4.68 -1.95
CA TYR A 63 16.23 -4.50 -2.98
C TYR A 63 17.06 -3.24 -2.70
N ASP A 64 18.31 -3.20 -3.19
CA ASP A 64 19.35 -2.20 -2.89
C ASP A 64 18.88 -0.74 -2.68
N ASN A 65 19.63 -0.01 -1.85
CA ASN A 65 19.42 1.42 -1.51
C ASN A 65 18.09 1.70 -0.80
N VAL A 66 17.84 0.98 0.28
CA VAL A 66 16.85 1.36 1.29
C VAL A 66 17.57 1.88 2.51
N THR A 67 17.12 3.02 3.01
CA THR A 67 17.61 3.63 4.23
C THR A 67 16.48 3.70 5.25
N ALA A 68 16.81 3.55 6.52
CA ALA A 68 15.87 3.66 7.60
C ALA A 68 16.51 4.31 8.82
N THR A 69 15.71 5.06 9.56
CA THR A 69 16.03 5.57 10.89
C THR A 69 15.09 4.95 11.90
N PHE A 70 15.55 4.89 13.15
CA PHE A 70 14.88 4.13 14.21
C PHE A 70 14.73 4.96 15.46
N ALA A 71 13.63 4.70 16.16
CA ALA A 71 13.24 5.50 17.29
C ALA A 71 14.14 5.27 18.49
N THR A 72 14.97 6.26 18.77
CA THR A 72 15.96 6.22 19.86
C THR A 72 15.34 6.33 21.25
N ASP A 73 14.09 6.81 21.36
CA ASP A 73 13.52 7.23 22.65
C ASP A 73 12.69 6.15 23.41
N ASN A 74 12.77 4.87 23.04
CA ASN A 74 11.75 3.88 23.48
C ASN A 74 12.22 2.75 24.38
N SER A 75 13.17 3.00 25.28
CA SER A 75 13.17 2.24 26.54
C SER A 75 12.34 3.02 27.57
N PRO A 76 11.08 2.63 27.88
CA PRO A 76 10.33 3.23 29.00
C PRO A 76 11.04 3.08 30.36
N ASN A 77 12.13 2.31 30.41
CA ASN A 77 12.99 2.13 31.58
C ASN A 77 14.24 3.03 31.58
N GLY A 78 14.48 3.85 30.56
CA GLY A 78 15.66 4.72 30.46
C GLY A 78 16.98 3.94 30.33
N ASP A 79 16.91 2.66 30.01
CA ASP A 79 18.08 1.90 29.58
C ASP A 79 18.33 2.30 28.12
N ASP A 80 19.25 3.25 27.89
CA ASP A 80 19.90 3.47 26.60
C ASP A 80 20.26 2.08 26.06
N LEU A 81 19.50 1.59 25.08
CA LEU A 81 19.96 0.51 24.24
C LEU A 81 21.18 1.09 23.54
N ALA A 82 22.36 0.78 24.07
CA ALA A 82 23.61 1.32 23.59
C ALA A 82 23.65 1.16 22.06
N ALA A 83 24.02 2.24 21.36
CA ALA A 83 24.16 2.40 19.92
C ALA A 83 24.97 1.32 19.17
N GLU A 84 25.41 0.25 19.85
CA GLU A 84 26.12 -0.88 19.27
C GLU A 84 25.20 -1.98 18.71
N ASN A 85 23.87 -1.87 18.84
CA ASN A 85 22.91 -2.81 18.23
C ASN A 85 21.68 -2.10 17.65
N GLU A 86 21.86 -0.92 17.06
CA GLU A 86 20.80 -0.37 16.22
C GLU A 86 20.49 -1.39 15.12
N PRO A 87 19.21 -1.69 14.86
CA PRO A 87 18.85 -2.51 13.72
C PRO A 87 19.38 -1.85 12.45
N GLU A 88 19.97 -2.62 11.55
CA GLU A 88 20.51 -2.11 10.29
C GLU A 88 19.98 -2.97 9.15
N PHE A 89 19.59 -2.34 8.05
CA PHE A 89 19.33 -3.01 6.78
C PHE A 89 20.65 -3.21 6.06
N ASN A 90 21.25 -4.38 6.25
CA ASN A 90 22.55 -4.72 5.69
C ASN A 90 22.43 -5.50 4.37
N GLU A 91 21.43 -6.37 4.27
CA GLU A 91 21.21 -7.20 3.09
C GLU A 91 19.73 -7.41 2.76
N PRO A 92 19.37 -7.60 1.47
CA PRO A 92 17.99 -7.90 1.09
C PRO A 92 17.41 -9.09 1.86
N GLY A 93 16.25 -8.90 2.47
CA GLY A 93 15.57 -9.86 3.36
C GLY A 93 15.70 -9.54 4.84
N ASP A 94 16.55 -8.58 5.22
CA ASP A 94 16.55 -8.04 6.57
C ASP A 94 15.18 -7.43 6.90
N THR A 95 14.66 -7.76 8.08
CA THR A 95 13.37 -7.26 8.57
C THR A 95 13.52 -6.54 9.89
N ILE A 96 12.62 -5.58 10.12
CA ILE A 96 12.53 -4.82 11.36
C ILE A 96 11.07 -4.61 11.76
N ALA A 97 10.81 -4.46 13.05
CA ALA A 97 9.47 -4.13 13.54
C ALA A 97 9.10 -2.69 13.12
N THR A 98 7.89 -2.50 12.60
CA THR A 98 7.40 -1.16 12.22
C THR A 98 7.22 -0.26 13.44
N ALA A 99 7.03 -0.84 14.62
CA ALA A 99 6.99 -0.13 15.89
C ALA A 99 8.29 0.60 16.26
N THR A 100 9.43 0.23 15.67
CA THR A 100 10.71 0.93 15.92
C THR A 100 11.12 1.84 14.78
N LEU A 101 10.38 1.84 13.67
CA LEU A 101 10.70 2.56 12.45
C LEU A 101 10.25 4.02 12.57
N GLU A 102 11.18 4.95 12.36
CA GLU A 102 10.88 6.38 12.23
C GLU A 102 10.73 6.72 10.77
N ASN A 103 11.81 6.65 10.01
CA ASN A 103 11.83 6.91 8.59
C ASN A 103 12.15 5.64 7.80
N PHE A 104 11.55 5.49 6.63
CA PHE A 104 11.83 4.43 5.68
C PHE A 104 11.82 4.98 4.26
N SER A 105 12.99 5.00 3.63
CA SER A 105 13.19 5.61 2.32
C SER A 105 13.87 4.68 1.33
N THR A 106 13.49 4.84 0.06
CA THR A 106 13.99 4.08 -1.07
C THR A 106 14.57 5.05 -2.11
N SER A 107 15.58 4.62 -2.88
CA SER A 107 16.22 5.51 -3.88
C SER A 107 15.61 5.45 -5.28
N ALA A 108 15.80 6.52 -6.05
CA ALA A 108 15.55 6.52 -7.50
C ALA A 108 16.34 5.40 -8.21
N PRO A 109 15.91 4.96 -9.42
CA PRO A 109 16.68 4.06 -10.26
C PRO A 109 18.02 4.67 -10.71
N ASP A 110 19.12 3.94 -10.51
CA ASP A 110 20.47 4.28 -10.98
C ASP A 110 21.02 3.10 -11.82
N LEU A 111 20.93 3.23 -13.15
CA LEU A 111 21.43 2.21 -14.09
C LEU A 111 22.94 1.96 -13.98
N PRO A 112 23.81 3.00 -13.94
CA PRO A 112 25.25 2.80 -13.72
C PRO A 112 25.59 1.94 -12.50
N GLN A 113 24.82 2.07 -11.42
CA GLN A 113 24.98 1.26 -10.21
C GLN A 113 24.11 -0.01 -10.19
N SER A 114 23.18 -0.15 -11.13
CA SER A 114 22.18 -1.22 -11.18
C SER A 114 21.33 -1.32 -9.92
N THR A 115 20.94 -0.17 -9.36
CA THR A 115 20.15 -0.09 -8.12
C THR A 115 18.77 0.53 -8.37
N LEU A 116 17.77 0.03 -7.65
CA LEU A 116 16.39 0.54 -7.69
C LEU A 116 15.80 0.46 -6.28
N GLY A 117 15.41 1.58 -5.69
CA GLY A 117 14.78 1.56 -4.38
C GLY A 117 13.48 0.76 -4.37
N PHE A 118 13.42 -0.28 -3.53
CA PHE A 118 12.22 -1.09 -3.32
C PHE A 118 12.14 -1.54 -1.86
N GLY A 119 11.04 -1.21 -1.20
CA GLY A 119 10.82 -1.55 0.20
C GLY A 119 9.38 -2.02 0.44
N ILE A 120 9.19 -2.96 1.36
CA ILE A 120 7.86 -3.54 1.65
C ILE A 120 7.60 -3.46 3.14
N LEU A 121 6.39 -3.04 3.51
CA LEU A 121 5.90 -3.12 4.88
C LEU A 121 4.64 -3.98 4.92
N ASN A 122 4.52 -4.74 5.99
CA ASN A 122 3.35 -5.48 6.38
C ASN A 122 2.86 -4.89 7.71
N ILE A 123 1.83 -4.05 7.68
CA ILE A 123 1.35 -3.31 8.87
C ILE A 123 -0.05 -3.76 9.28
N GLN A 124 -0.35 -3.68 10.58
CA GLN A 124 -1.66 -4.00 11.11
C GLN A 124 -2.73 -2.93 10.77
N ALA A 125 -2.36 -1.64 10.72
CA ALA A 125 -3.32 -0.52 10.58
C ALA A 125 -4.46 -0.60 11.64
N ASP A 126 -5.72 -0.35 11.26
CA ASP A 126 -6.89 -0.48 12.15
C ASP A 126 -7.47 -1.91 12.22
N LEU A 127 -6.82 -2.89 11.58
CA LEU A 127 -7.31 -4.27 11.52
C LEU A 127 -7.30 -4.94 12.90
N PRO A 128 -8.22 -5.88 13.17
CA PRO A 128 -8.24 -6.62 14.42
C PRO A 128 -7.19 -7.74 14.42
N ILE A 129 -6.68 -8.10 15.61
CA ILE A 129 -5.68 -9.18 15.75
C ILE A 129 -6.19 -10.56 15.29
N SER A 130 -7.51 -10.75 15.26
CA SER A 130 -8.14 -11.98 14.80
C SER A 130 -8.12 -12.16 13.27
N LEU A 131 -7.80 -11.10 12.52
CA LEU A 131 -7.65 -11.17 11.09
C LEU A 131 -6.21 -11.60 10.75
N PRO A 132 -5.99 -12.71 10.02
CA PRO A 132 -4.66 -13.18 9.68
C PRO A 132 -4.00 -12.40 8.55
N GLU A 133 -4.76 -11.57 7.82
CA GLU A 133 -4.27 -10.71 6.75
C GLU A 133 -4.00 -9.30 7.29
N SER A 134 -3.13 -8.57 6.59
CA SER A 134 -2.64 -7.25 6.98
C SER A 134 -2.69 -6.25 5.82
N VAL A 135 -2.27 -5.02 6.08
CA VAL A 135 -2.05 -4.01 5.05
C VAL A 135 -0.63 -4.15 4.49
N HIS A 136 -0.54 -4.41 3.18
CA HIS A 136 0.73 -4.39 2.47
C HIS A 136 0.99 -2.99 1.91
N MET A 137 2.16 -2.45 2.24
CA MET A 137 2.67 -1.20 1.67
C MET A 137 3.94 -1.48 0.89
N MET A 138 4.11 -0.82 -0.24
CA MET A 138 5.27 -1.01 -1.10
C MET A 138 5.75 0.33 -1.62
N LEU A 139 6.98 0.69 -1.25
CA LEU A 139 7.67 1.87 -1.73
C LEU A 139 8.44 1.49 -3.00
N ILE A 140 8.23 2.25 -4.08
CA ILE A 140 8.87 2.03 -5.36
C ILE A 140 9.53 3.33 -5.80
N GLY A 141 10.80 3.26 -6.23
CA GLY A 141 11.54 4.43 -6.71
C GLY A 141 12.03 5.32 -5.57
N ALA A 142 12.09 6.63 -5.79
CA ALA A 142 12.46 7.60 -4.76
C ALA A 142 11.23 7.96 -3.91
N ALA A 143 10.96 7.15 -2.91
CA ALA A 143 9.83 7.32 -2.00
C ALA A 143 10.31 7.23 -0.56
N GLN A 144 9.67 7.99 0.32
CA GLN A 144 9.97 8.06 1.74
C GLN A 144 8.65 8.05 2.51
N ILE A 145 8.58 7.23 3.55
CA ILE A 145 7.53 7.32 4.55
C ILE A 145 8.15 7.58 5.91
N GLU A 146 7.54 8.48 6.66
CA GLU A 146 7.90 8.77 8.03
C GLU A 146 6.73 8.47 8.95
N ASN A 147 6.98 7.74 10.02
CA ASN A 147 5.97 7.26 10.94
C ASN A 147 5.41 8.42 11.78
N GLY A 148 4.13 8.74 11.62
CA GLY A 148 3.44 9.75 12.43
C GLY A 148 2.94 9.22 13.78
N VAL A 149 3.30 7.99 14.16
CA VAL A 149 2.92 7.35 15.43
C VAL A 149 4.16 7.04 16.27
N PRO A 150 4.47 7.88 17.28
CA PRO A 150 5.57 7.61 18.20
C PRO A 150 5.39 6.26 18.90
N PRO A 151 6.45 5.45 19.10
CA PRO A 151 6.29 4.09 19.62
C PRO A 151 5.71 4.04 21.05
N ASN A 152 5.96 5.07 21.86
CA ASN A 152 5.35 5.23 23.19
C ASN A 152 3.86 5.57 23.18
N ARG A 153 3.29 5.94 22.01
CA ARG A 153 1.86 6.22 21.79
C ARG A 153 1.19 5.21 20.88
N ALA A 154 1.95 4.36 20.20
CA ALA A 154 1.43 3.34 19.30
C ALA A 154 0.49 2.37 20.05
N LEU A 155 -0.65 2.10 19.43
CA LEU A 155 -1.61 1.10 19.88
C LEU A 155 -0.99 -0.28 19.75
N GLN A 156 -0.69 -0.91 20.88
CA GLN A 156 -0.23 -2.30 20.94
C GLN A 156 -1.41 -3.22 21.19
N LEU A 157 -1.79 -4.00 20.18
CA LEU A 157 -2.81 -5.03 20.31
C LEU A 157 -2.26 -6.23 21.12
N PRO A 158 -3.13 -6.99 21.81
CA PRO A 158 -2.70 -8.18 22.53
C PRO A 158 -2.21 -9.25 21.54
N GLN A 159 -1.24 -10.09 21.94
CA GLN A 159 -0.72 -11.18 21.10
C GLN A 159 -1.77 -12.25 20.75
N SER A 160 -2.86 -12.32 21.52
CA SER A 160 -3.98 -13.23 21.29
C SER A 160 -5.28 -12.52 21.66
N PRO A 161 -6.35 -12.70 20.86
CA PRO A 161 -7.64 -12.10 21.19
C PRO A 161 -8.22 -12.70 22.48
N LEU A 162 -8.97 -11.88 23.23
CA LEU A 162 -9.77 -12.32 24.35
C LEU A 162 -11.07 -12.95 23.84
N GLU A 163 -11.29 -14.23 24.10
CA GLU A 163 -12.57 -14.87 23.81
C GLU A 163 -13.65 -14.40 24.79
N VAL A 164 -14.76 -13.86 24.28
CA VAL A 164 -15.90 -13.41 25.06
C VAL A 164 -17.19 -14.06 24.58
N ARG A 165 -18.09 -14.39 25.50
CA ARG A 165 -19.39 -14.99 25.17
C ARG A 165 -20.53 -14.01 25.37
N VAL A 166 -21.41 -13.95 24.39
CA VAL A 166 -22.64 -13.14 24.42
C VAL A 166 -23.66 -13.81 25.34
N SER A 167 -24.17 -13.11 26.35
CA SER A 167 -25.11 -13.65 27.35
C SER A 167 -26.57 -13.58 26.91
N SER A 168 -26.92 -12.61 26.05
CA SER A 168 -28.22 -12.49 25.38
C SER A 168 -28.08 -11.86 24.00
N GLU A 169 -29.04 -12.08 23.10
CA GLU A 169 -29.04 -11.44 21.78
C GLU A 169 -28.82 -9.92 21.88
N THR A 170 -27.89 -9.40 21.09
CA THR A 170 -27.49 -7.99 21.17
C THR A 170 -27.01 -7.44 19.83
N ASN A 171 -27.03 -6.12 19.72
CA ASN A 171 -26.57 -5.39 18.56
C ASN A 171 -25.05 -5.13 18.64
N LEU A 172 -24.44 -5.04 17.47
CA LEU A 172 -23.06 -4.61 17.26
C LEU A 172 -23.06 -3.24 16.61
N HIS A 173 -22.18 -2.35 17.05
CA HIS A 173 -22.14 -0.96 16.64
C HIS A 173 -20.82 -0.61 15.94
N ASN A 174 -20.80 0.41 15.07
CA ASN A 174 -19.55 0.86 14.42
C ASN A 174 -18.62 1.65 15.36
N ILE A 175 -19.16 2.30 16.40
CA ILE A 175 -18.43 3.01 17.46
C ILE A 175 -19.00 2.65 18.85
N PRO A 176 -18.26 2.83 19.96
CA PRO A 176 -18.68 2.39 21.30
C PRO A 176 -19.70 3.34 21.95
N ASP A 177 -20.85 3.53 21.29
CA ASP A 177 -21.96 4.37 21.74
C ASP A 177 -23.30 3.63 21.56
N ASN A 178 -24.26 3.87 22.46
CA ASN A 178 -25.59 3.24 22.38
C ASN A 178 -26.43 3.79 21.21
N ASP A 179 -26.17 5.04 20.80
CA ASP A 179 -26.86 5.72 19.71
C ASP A 179 -26.12 5.54 18.37
N ALA A 180 -25.00 4.82 18.37
CA ALA A 180 -24.23 4.52 17.17
C ALA A 180 -25.02 3.63 16.19
N PRO A 181 -24.81 3.81 14.87
CA PRO A 181 -25.32 2.88 13.87
C PRO A 181 -25.03 1.41 14.20
N VAL A 182 -26.07 0.59 14.07
CA VAL A 182 -25.97 -0.87 14.23
C VAL A 182 -25.44 -1.47 12.94
N VAL A 183 -24.31 -2.17 13.02
CA VAL A 183 -23.66 -2.85 11.89
C VAL A 183 -23.96 -4.34 11.83
N GLY A 184 -24.49 -4.90 12.92
CA GLY A 184 -24.84 -6.31 12.99
C GLY A 184 -25.59 -6.68 14.26
N GLN A 185 -25.99 -7.95 14.34
CA GLN A 185 -26.63 -8.52 15.52
C GLN A 185 -26.03 -9.91 15.76
N VAL A 186 -25.88 -10.28 17.03
CA VAL A 186 -25.35 -11.58 17.45
C VAL A 186 -26.26 -12.22 18.48
N SER A 187 -26.48 -13.53 18.33
CA SER A 187 -27.32 -14.30 19.22
C SER A 187 -26.61 -14.67 20.53
N ALA A 188 -27.41 -14.96 21.56
CA ALA A 188 -26.91 -15.48 22.84
C ALA A 188 -26.08 -16.75 22.64
N GLY A 189 -25.01 -16.90 23.42
CA GLY A 189 -24.08 -18.03 23.39
C GLY A 189 -22.97 -17.92 22.34
N THR A 190 -23.05 -16.95 21.41
CA THR A 190 -22.01 -16.71 20.41
C THR A 190 -20.68 -16.36 21.07
N LEU A 191 -19.60 -16.98 20.60
CA LEU A 191 -18.23 -16.62 20.95
C LEU A 191 -17.75 -15.51 20.01
N LEU A 192 -17.22 -14.44 20.58
CA LEU A 192 -16.58 -13.33 19.88
C LEU A 192 -15.12 -13.24 20.33
N GLN A 193 -14.29 -12.61 19.50
CA GLN A 193 -12.87 -12.37 19.78
C GLN A 193 -12.67 -10.87 19.94
N ALA A 194 -12.27 -10.44 21.14
CA ALA A 194 -12.07 -9.05 21.50
C ALA A 194 -10.58 -8.69 21.58
N ASP A 195 -10.24 -7.49 21.13
CA ASP A 195 -8.85 -7.03 21.07
C ASP A 195 -8.65 -5.58 21.55
N GLY A 196 -9.71 -4.94 22.03
CA GLY A 196 -9.67 -3.61 22.58
C GLY A 196 -10.88 -3.29 23.44
N VAL A 197 -10.76 -2.24 24.24
CA VAL A 197 -11.80 -1.75 25.14
C VAL A 197 -11.99 -0.25 24.95
N SER A 198 -13.22 0.24 25.09
CA SER A 198 -13.48 1.68 25.05
C SER A 198 -12.89 2.41 26.27
N ALA A 199 -12.66 3.72 26.16
CA ALA A 199 -12.09 4.53 27.25
C ALA A 199 -12.88 4.49 28.58
N ASN A 200 -14.20 4.31 28.51
CA ASN A 200 -15.07 4.15 29.69
C ASN A 200 -15.19 2.69 30.17
N SER A 201 -14.49 1.75 29.53
CA SER A 201 -14.52 0.32 29.79
C SER A 201 -15.90 -0.33 29.69
N LEU A 202 -16.85 0.27 28.98
CA LEU A 202 -18.22 -0.26 28.81
C LEU A 202 -18.40 -1.09 27.54
N TRP A 203 -17.49 -0.98 26.58
CA TRP A 203 -17.58 -1.64 25.27
C TRP A 203 -16.31 -2.41 24.96
N LEU A 204 -16.45 -3.51 24.24
CA LEU A 204 -15.33 -4.25 23.67
C LEU A 204 -15.37 -4.14 22.15
N ARG A 205 -14.20 -3.90 21.54
CA ARG A 205 -14.00 -4.05 20.10
C ARG A 205 -13.86 -5.53 19.82
N VAL A 206 -14.63 -6.05 18.88
CA VAL A 206 -14.68 -7.47 18.50
C VAL A 206 -14.50 -7.64 17.01
N TYR A 207 -13.88 -8.75 16.61
CA TYR A 207 -13.84 -9.19 15.22
C TYR A 207 -15.23 -9.59 14.72
N PHE A 208 -15.66 -9.00 13.60
CA PHE A 208 -16.96 -9.22 12.99
C PHE A 208 -16.87 -9.20 11.46
N PRO A 209 -16.60 -10.34 10.81
CA PRO A 209 -16.31 -10.40 9.37
C PRO A 209 -17.53 -10.21 8.44
N ASN A 210 -18.71 -9.95 8.99
CA ASN A 210 -19.94 -9.76 8.20
C ASN A 210 -20.09 -8.34 7.64
N THR A 211 -19.09 -7.48 7.86
CA THR A 211 -19.03 -6.08 7.43
C THR A 211 -17.65 -5.80 6.88
N SER A 212 -17.50 -4.81 5.99
CA SER A 212 -16.19 -4.50 5.42
C SER A 212 -15.17 -4.01 6.47
N ARG A 213 -15.55 -3.26 7.51
CA ARG A 213 -14.62 -2.90 8.61
C ARG A 213 -14.08 -4.06 9.43
N VAL A 214 -14.64 -5.27 9.24
CA VAL A 214 -14.37 -6.51 9.99
C VAL A 214 -14.31 -6.39 11.52
N THR A 215 -14.75 -5.27 12.09
CA THR A 215 -14.72 -4.94 13.51
C THR A 215 -16.05 -4.30 13.89
N ALA A 216 -16.44 -4.52 15.14
CA ALA A 216 -17.58 -3.85 15.72
C ALA A 216 -17.42 -3.69 17.22
N TRP A 217 -18.29 -2.90 17.83
CA TRP A 217 -18.35 -2.68 19.26
C TRP A 217 -19.56 -3.37 19.87
N VAL A 218 -19.33 -4.11 20.95
CA VAL A 218 -20.39 -4.77 21.74
C VAL A 218 -20.36 -4.26 23.17
N SER A 219 -21.52 -3.93 23.73
CA SER A 219 -21.62 -3.49 25.11
C SER A 219 -21.39 -4.66 26.06
N ARG A 220 -20.56 -4.45 27.08
CA ARG A 220 -20.20 -5.46 28.08
C ARG A 220 -21.39 -5.93 28.91
N SER A 221 -22.46 -5.15 29.03
CA SER A 221 -23.67 -5.57 29.76
C SER A 221 -24.36 -6.78 29.13
N TRP A 222 -24.04 -7.08 27.86
CA TRP A 222 -24.59 -8.20 27.09
C TRP A 222 -23.63 -9.38 26.96
N LEU A 223 -22.51 -9.37 27.71
CA LEU A 223 -21.55 -10.46 27.75
C LEU A 223 -21.68 -11.24 29.06
N GLU A 224 -21.08 -12.43 29.13
CA GLU A 224 -20.97 -13.18 30.38
C GLU A 224 -20.21 -12.37 31.45
N ALA A 225 -20.56 -12.59 32.72
CA ALA A 225 -19.87 -11.96 33.84
C ALA A 225 -18.43 -12.48 33.98
N ASP A 226 -17.58 -11.76 34.70
CA ASP A 226 -16.19 -12.13 35.02
C ASP A 226 -15.19 -12.10 33.84
N LEU A 227 -15.43 -11.23 32.85
CA LEU A 227 -14.44 -10.94 31.81
C LEU A 227 -13.24 -10.15 32.36
N ASP A 228 -12.07 -10.78 32.36
CA ASP A 228 -10.81 -10.06 32.57
C ASP A 228 -10.45 -9.26 31.32
N THR A 229 -10.56 -7.94 31.44
CA THR A 229 -10.29 -6.99 30.36
C THR A 229 -9.01 -6.18 30.63
N ALA A 230 -8.27 -6.54 31.69
CA ALA A 230 -7.10 -5.78 32.12
C ALA A 230 -5.96 -5.80 31.11
N SER A 231 -5.92 -6.81 30.23
CA SER A 231 -4.92 -6.96 29.16
C SER A 231 -5.32 -6.29 27.84
N LEU A 232 -6.55 -5.78 27.71
CA LEU A 232 -7.00 -5.15 26.46
C LEU A 232 -6.58 -3.68 26.43
N PRO A 233 -6.02 -3.18 25.32
CA PRO A 233 -5.69 -1.78 25.18
C PRO A 233 -6.95 -0.93 25.07
N ILE A 234 -6.85 0.31 25.56
CA ILE A 234 -7.90 1.32 25.38
C ILE A 234 -7.82 1.84 23.94
N ILE A 235 -8.91 1.72 23.19
CA ILE A 235 -9.02 2.24 21.83
C ILE A 235 -9.91 3.48 21.84
N THR A 236 -9.37 4.54 21.25
CA THR A 236 -10.00 5.85 21.03
C THR A 236 -9.89 6.20 19.55
N PRO A 237 -10.61 7.23 19.05
CA PRO A 237 -10.41 7.71 17.68
C PRO A 237 -8.96 8.14 17.35
N GLU A 238 -8.16 8.48 18.37
CA GLU A 238 -6.75 8.87 18.23
C GLU A 238 -5.78 7.69 18.42
N SER A 239 -6.30 6.47 18.60
CA SER A 239 -5.48 5.28 18.79
C SER A 239 -5.05 4.73 17.44
N HIS A 240 -3.76 4.86 17.12
CA HIS A 240 -3.17 4.39 15.88
C HIS A 240 -2.14 3.30 16.14
N SER A 241 -2.13 2.24 15.33
CA SER A 241 -1.02 1.28 15.32
C SER A 241 0.21 1.87 14.61
N PRO A 242 1.41 1.28 14.76
CA PRO A 242 2.59 1.75 14.05
C PRO A 242 2.37 1.89 12.55
N MET A 243 2.88 2.97 11.94
CA MET A 243 2.73 3.24 10.49
C MET A 243 1.28 3.35 9.97
N GLN A 244 0.27 3.41 10.84
CA GLN A 244 -1.10 3.69 10.42
C GLN A 244 -1.30 5.17 10.06
N ARG A 245 -0.56 6.05 10.74
CA ARG A 245 -0.41 7.46 10.40
C ARG A 245 1.03 7.69 9.97
N PHE A 246 1.24 8.35 8.84
CA PHE A 246 2.57 8.60 8.31
C PHE A 246 2.58 9.83 7.39
N PHE A 247 3.77 10.35 7.16
CA PHE A 247 4.05 11.36 6.16
C PHE A 247 4.71 10.69 4.95
N LEU A 248 4.24 11.05 3.76
CA LEU A 248 4.73 10.52 2.50
C LEU A 248 5.42 11.64 1.73
N SER A 249 6.61 11.35 1.22
CA SER A 249 7.32 12.17 0.25
C SER A 249 7.79 11.28 -0.92
N THR A 250 7.70 11.80 -2.12
CA THR A 250 8.15 11.14 -3.35
C THR A 250 8.86 12.14 -4.22
N GLU A 251 9.97 11.74 -4.83
CA GLU A 251 10.65 12.58 -5.81
C GLU A 251 10.15 12.26 -7.21
N THR A 252 10.03 13.30 -8.04
CA THR A 252 9.87 13.09 -9.48
C THR A 252 11.12 12.36 -9.99
N PRO A 253 10.99 11.14 -10.53
CA PRO A 253 12.15 10.37 -10.92
C PRO A 253 12.93 11.11 -12.02
N VAL A 254 14.18 11.45 -11.72
CA VAL A 254 15.14 11.87 -12.75
C VAL A 254 15.61 10.59 -13.43
N SER A 255 14.98 10.22 -14.55
CA SER A 255 15.30 8.94 -15.19
C SER A 255 16.79 8.92 -15.60
N THR A 256 17.52 7.93 -15.07
CA THR A 256 18.86 7.58 -15.57
C THR A 256 18.80 6.60 -16.74
N CYS A 257 17.58 6.19 -17.13
CA CYS A 257 17.32 5.35 -18.30
C CYS A 257 17.84 6.02 -19.57
N ILE A 258 18.45 5.21 -20.46
CA ILE A 258 19.21 5.69 -21.63
C ILE A 258 18.30 6.42 -22.63
N ASP A 259 17.02 6.04 -22.71
CA ASP A 259 16.01 6.70 -23.52
C ASP A 259 14.65 6.82 -22.80
N GLU A 260 13.79 7.68 -23.34
CA GLU A 260 12.44 7.95 -22.82
C GLU A 260 11.53 6.71 -22.90
N GLU A 261 11.78 5.80 -23.86
CA GLU A 261 11.00 4.57 -24.04
C GLU A 261 11.31 3.55 -22.93
N ASP A 262 12.57 3.42 -22.53
CA ASP A 262 12.98 2.61 -21.38
C ASP A 262 12.59 3.26 -20.06
N ALA A 263 12.63 4.59 -19.96
CA ALA A 263 12.14 5.31 -18.78
C ALA A 263 10.65 5.02 -18.53
N ALA A 264 9.83 4.95 -19.58
CA ALA A 264 8.41 4.61 -19.51
C ALA A 264 8.14 3.14 -19.11
N GLN A 265 9.17 2.30 -18.97
CA GLN A 265 9.02 0.93 -18.48
C GLN A 265 9.09 0.83 -16.96
N LEU A 266 9.52 1.89 -16.27
CA LEU A 266 9.49 1.96 -14.81
C LEU A 266 8.19 2.63 -14.34
N PRO A 267 7.57 2.14 -13.26
CA PRO A 267 6.57 2.91 -12.55
C PRO A 267 7.25 4.18 -11.99
N PRO A 268 6.48 5.26 -11.82
CA PRO A 268 6.99 6.45 -11.16
C PRO A 268 7.26 6.15 -9.67
N SER A 269 7.97 7.06 -8.99
CA SER A 269 8.11 6.98 -7.53
C SER A 269 6.73 7.05 -6.89
N LEU A 270 6.38 6.08 -6.05
CA LEU A 270 5.07 5.99 -5.40
C LEU A 270 5.07 5.07 -4.19
N LEU A 271 4.02 5.20 -3.39
CA LEU A 271 3.62 4.23 -2.37
C LEU A 271 2.38 3.46 -2.86
N LEU A 272 2.49 2.15 -3.01
CA LEU A 272 1.35 1.26 -3.25
C LEU A 272 0.84 0.72 -1.91
N VAL A 273 -0.48 0.75 -1.70
CA VAL A 273 -1.13 0.24 -0.49
C VAL A 273 -2.24 -0.74 -0.86
N GLN A 274 -2.27 -1.89 -0.18
CA GLN A 274 -3.30 -2.92 -0.33
C GLN A 274 -3.80 -3.41 1.02
N GLY A 275 -5.10 -3.24 1.26
CA GLY A 275 -5.78 -3.92 2.36
C GLY A 275 -6.10 -5.39 2.04
N PRO A 276 -6.50 -6.18 3.05
CA PRO A 276 -7.08 -7.51 2.86
C PRO A 276 -8.32 -7.46 1.97
N SER A 277 -8.63 -8.55 1.27
CA SER A 277 -9.75 -8.55 0.31
C SER A 277 -11.10 -8.34 0.99
N GLY A 278 -11.84 -7.30 0.56
CA GLY A 278 -13.17 -6.98 1.10
C GLY A 278 -13.15 -6.45 2.54
N THR A 279 -11.96 -6.07 3.02
CA THR A 279 -11.77 -5.47 4.33
C THR A 279 -11.40 -3.99 4.17
N GLU A 280 -12.21 -3.11 4.76
CA GLU A 280 -11.93 -1.69 4.85
C GLU A 280 -10.78 -1.46 5.82
N ILE A 281 -9.78 -0.72 5.36
CA ILE A 281 -8.66 -0.24 6.16
C ILE A 281 -8.71 1.28 6.23
N THR A 282 -8.26 1.86 7.34
CA THR A 282 -8.14 3.31 7.53
C THR A 282 -6.70 3.71 7.82
N LEU A 283 -6.20 4.67 7.05
CA LEU A 283 -4.86 5.24 7.20
C LEU A 283 -4.94 6.77 7.28
N THR A 284 -3.92 7.39 7.86
CA THR A 284 -3.75 8.84 7.84
C THR A 284 -2.45 9.18 7.15
N VAL A 285 -2.52 9.80 5.97
CA VAL A 285 -1.34 10.17 5.17
C VAL A 285 -1.28 11.69 5.02
N ASN A 286 -0.19 12.33 5.43
CA ASN A 286 -0.03 13.79 5.36
C ASN A 286 -1.24 14.56 5.97
N GLU A 287 -1.73 14.07 7.12
CA GLU A 287 -2.96 14.53 7.81
C GLU A 287 -4.29 14.27 7.08
N VAL A 288 -4.30 13.51 5.99
CA VAL A 288 -5.50 13.11 5.27
C VAL A 288 -5.93 11.72 5.71
N ASN A 289 -7.11 11.62 6.32
CA ASN A 289 -7.73 10.34 6.63
C ASN A 289 -8.26 9.69 5.35
N VAL A 290 -7.81 8.48 5.06
CA VAL A 290 -8.20 7.70 3.89
C VAL A 290 -8.70 6.34 4.32
N SER A 291 -9.74 5.86 3.65
CA SER A 291 -10.29 4.54 3.83
C SER A 291 -10.42 3.83 2.48
N THR A 292 -10.06 2.56 2.42
CA THR A 292 -10.23 1.76 1.21
C THR A 292 -10.45 0.29 1.55
N GLU A 293 -11.24 -0.40 0.72
CA GLU A 293 -11.42 -1.87 0.79
C GLU A 293 -10.47 -2.60 -0.19
N ALA A 294 -9.54 -1.86 -0.81
CA ALA A 294 -8.85 -2.36 -1.98
C ALA A 294 -7.45 -1.78 -2.21
N THR A 295 -7.09 -1.47 -3.46
CA THR A 295 -5.72 -1.10 -3.85
C THR A 295 -5.68 0.37 -4.22
N MET A 296 -4.80 1.12 -3.57
CA MET A 296 -4.51 2.50 -3.93
C MET A 296 -3.02 2.72 -4.14
N ALA A 297 -2.67 3.70 -4.96
CA ALA A 297 -1.31 4.22 -5.04
C ALA A 297 -1.32 5.69 -4.61
N MET A 298 -0.19 6.16 -4.09
CA MET A 298 -0.03 7.53 -3.61
C MET A 298 1.30 8.11 -4.07
N GLN A 299 1.27 9.40 -4.38
CA GLN A 299 2.43 10.22 -4.68
C GLN A 299 2.32 11.52 -3.89
N SER A 300 3.43 12.08 -3.50
CA SER A 300 3.47 13.28 -2.68
C SER A 300 4.72 14.06 -3.02
N ASP A 301 4.58 15.12 -3.80
CA ASP A 301 5.71 15.96 -4.21
C ASP A 301 5.33 17.43 -4.08
N LEU A 302 6.32 18.29 -3.85
CA LEU A 302 6.12 19.72 -3.62
C LEU A 302 5.37 20.44 -4.76
N GLU A 303 5.48 19.95 -5.99
CA GLU A 303 4.88 20.60 -7.17
C GLU A 303 3.42 20.21 -7.36
N ASN A 304 3.08 18.94 -7.13
CA ASN A 304 1.76 18.36 -7.40
C ASN A 304 0.94 18.07 -6.14
N GLY A 305 1.56 18.20 -4.97
CA GLY A 305 0.97 17.86 -3.68
C GLY A 305 0.75 16.35 -3.49
N LEU A 306 -0.14 16.00 -2.56
CA LEU A 306 -0.53 14.61 -2.32
C LEU A 306 -1.57 14.17 -3.36
N ARG A 307 -1.22 13.19 -4.18
CA ARG A 307 -2.10 12.51 -5.14
C ARG A 307 -2.44 11.11 -4.65
N ILE A 308 -3.72 10.77 -4.68
CA ILE A 308 -4.24 9.45 -4.27
C ILE A 308 -5.01 8.83 -5.42
N PHE A 309 -4.51 7.69 -5.90
CA PHE A 309 -5.02 6.94 -7.02
C PHE A 309 -5.82 5.73 -6.54
N ALA A 310 -7.12 5.67 -6.84
CA ALA A 310 -7.93 4.48 -6.60
C ALA A 310 -7.70 3.48 -7.75
N LEU A 311 -6.89 2.45 -7.54
CA LEU A 311 -6.56 1.48 -8.59
C LEU A 311 -7.65 0.41 -8.69
N ASP A 312 -7.89 -0.29 -7.59
CA ASP A 312 -8.97 -1.27 -7.48
C ASP A 312 -9.85 -0.86 -6.31
N GLY A 313 -11.17 -0.98 -6.46
CA GLY A 313 -12.16 -0.50 -5.49
C GLY A 313 -12.20 1.04 -5.32
N ASP A 314 -13.07 1.48 -4.43
CA ASP A 314 -13.23 2.89 -4.12
C ASP A 314 -12.29 3.29 -2.96
N VAL A 315 -11.82 4.54 -3.00
CA VAL A 315 -11.10 5.18 -1.89
C VAL A 315 -11.99 6.28 -1.34
N ARG A 316 -12.18 6.30 -0.02
CA ARG A 316 -12.88 7.38 0.68
C ARG A 316 -11.86 8.27 1.36
N VAL A 317 -11.95 9.57 1.11
CA VAL A 317 -11.14 10.58 1.79
C VAL A 317 -12.02 11.31 2.79
N PHE A 318 -11.50 11.56 3.98
CA PHE A 318 -12.23 12.06 5.15
C PHE A 318 -13.48 11.21 5.48
N PRO A 319 -13.34 9.88 5.59
CA PRO A 319 -14.46 8.99 5.85
C PRO A 319 -15.19 9.37 7.15
N ASP A 320 -16.50 9.17 7.19
CA ASP A 320 -17.37 9.45 8.33
C ASP A 320 -17.45 10.95 8.73
N THR A 321 -17.05 11.86 7.82
CA THR A 321 -17.16 13.31 8.01
C THR A 321 -18.13 13.94 6.98
N PRO A 322 -18.64 15.16 7.23
CA PRO A 322 -19.39 15.90 6.21
C PRO A 322 -18.58 16.25 4.95
N GLU A 323 -17.25 16.12 5.00
CA GLU A 323 -16.31 16.40 3.91
C GLU A 323 -15.91 15.13 3.15
N GLU A 324 -16.55 13.99 3.43
CA GLU A 324 -16.24 12.72 2.79
C GLU A 324 -16.32 12.82 1.26
N VAL A 325 -15.25 12.41 0.58
CA VAL A 325 -15.17 12.30 -0.87
C VAL A 325 -14.89 10.85 -1.25
N THR A 326 -15.75 10.27 -2.09
CA THR A 326 -15.49 8.96 -2.70
C THR A 326 -14.77 9.14 -4.03
N VAL A 327 -13.59 8.55 -4.14
CA VAL A 327 -12.76 8.46 -5.34
C VAL A 327 -12.98 7.07 -5.95
N PRO A 328 -13.71 6.98 -7.07
CA PRO A 328 -14.00 5.69 -7.69
C PRO A 328 -12.75 5.09 -8.34
N SER A 329 -12.70 3.76 -8.43
CA SER A 329 -11.65 3.04 -9.15
C SER A 329 -11.38 3.62 -10.54
N GLY A 330 -10.11 3.83 -10.85
CA GLY A 330 -9.60 4.44 -12.07
C GLY A 330 -9.53 5.96 -12.02
N SER A 331 -9.89 6.58 -10.90
CA SER A 331 -9.76 8.02 -10.70
C SER A 331 -8.72 8.35 -9.64
N PHE A 332 -8.40 9.63 -9.53
CA PHE A 332 -7.55 10.13 -8.46
C PHE A 332 -8.10 11.43 -7.89
N ILE A 333 -7.57 11.79 -6.73
CA ILE A 333 -7.77 13.09 -6.09
C ILE A 333 -6.40 13.67 -5.75
N ALA A 334 -6.28 14.99 -5.79
CA ALA A 334 -5.06 15.71 -5.46
C ALA A 334 -5.34 16.78 -4.40
N PHE A 335 -4.39 16.92 -3.50
CA PHE A 335 -4.39 17.90 -2.42
C PHE A 335 -3.15 18.75 -2.51
N CYS A 336 -3.31 20.07 -2.47
CA CYS A 336 -2.16 20.94 -2.26
C CYS A 336 -1.51 20.69 -0.92
N GLN A 337 -0.19 20.87 -0.86
CA GLN A 337 0.56 20.82 0.38
C GLN A 337 0.95 22.22 0.82
N GLU A 338 0.89 22.43 2.13
CA GLU A 338 1.59 23.54 2.78
C GLU A 338 3.05 23.11 2.93
N GLY A 339 3.97 24.02 2.64
CA GLY A 339 5.40 23.70 2.54
C GLY A 339 5.96 23.01 3.77
N GLU A 340 7.15 22.43 3.62
CA GLU A 340 8.02 21.82 4.65
C GLU A 340 7.69 22.21 6.11
N LEU A 341 7.09 21.26 6.84
CA LEU A 341 6.81 21.28 8.26
C LEU A 341 7.61 20.19 8.97
N ASP A 342 7.64 20.26 10.29
CA ASP A 342 8.17 19.23 11.20
C ASP A 342 6.97 18.71 12.00
N LEU A 343 6.37 17.62 11.50
CA LEU A 343 5.14 16.98 11.97
C LEU A 343 5.32 15.49 12.28
N GLY A 344 6.40 14.90 11.78
CA GLY A 344 6.88 13.55 11.98
C GLY A 344 7.42 13.34 13.39
N ILE A 345 8.16 12.25 13.55
CA ILE A 345 8.82 11.88 14.79
C ILE A 345 10.34 12.01 14.73
N ASP A 346 10.91 12.27 13.56
CA ASP A 346 12.36 12.49 13.39
C ASP A 346 12.82 13.94 13.68
N ASP A 347 11.88 14.83 14.01
CA ASP A 347 12.10 16.27 14.23
C ASP A 347 12.74 16.97 12.99
N GLU A 348 12.53 16.45 11.77
CA GLU A 348 12.99 17.04 10.51
C GLU A 348 11.88 17.86 9.81
N GLY A 349 12.29 18.85 9.01
CA GLY A 349 11.38 19.79 8.36
C GLY A 349 10.88 19.32 6.99
N ASP A 350 10.80 18.03 6.72
CA ASP A 350 10.43 17.47 5.42
C ASP A 350 8.99 16.90 5.38
N ASP A 351 8.19 17.15 6.41
CA ASP A 351 6.80 16.77 6.45
C ASP A 351 5.90 17.72 5.67
N PHE A 352 5.00 17.12 4.90
CA PHE A 352 3.99 17.87 4.19
C PHE A 352 2.63 17.67 4.84
N ARG A 353 1.96 18.79 5.08
CA ARG A 353 0.54 18.79 5.45
C ARG A 353 -0.29 19.22 4.26
N VAL A 354 -1.42 18.56 4.06
CA VAL A 354 -2.41 19.03 3.10
C VAL A 354 -3.01 20.38 3.53
N SER A 355 -2.97 21.35 2.63
CA SER A 355 -3.61 22.66 2.81
C SER A 355 -5.12 22.55 2.59
N GLY A 356 -5.91 23.14 3.48
CA GLY A 356 -7.36 23.25 3.30
C GLY A 356 -7.78 24.15 2.13
N ASP A 357 -6.86 24.97 1.58
CA ASP A 357 -7.19 26.03 0.64
C ASP A 357 -7.20 25.59 -0.84
N CYS A 358 -6.65 24.42 -1.18
CA CYS A 358 -6.82 23.82 -2.50
C CYS A 358 -6.84 22.30 -2.49
N ALA A 359 -7.97 21.73 -2.05
CA ALA A 359 -8.41 20.50 -2.67
C ALA A 359 -8.72 20.83 -4.14
N MET A 360 -7.81 20.49 -5.06
CA MET A 360 -8.13 20.46 -6.50
C MET A 360 -9.00 19.23 -6.81
N GLY A 361 -10.00 18.99 -5.96
CA GLY A 361 -10.93 17.88 -5.96
C GLY A 361 -12.00 18.05 -7.04
N GLY A 362 -11.56 18.15 -8.30
CA GLY A 362 -12.28 17.40 -9.30
C GLY A 362 -11.83 15.95 -9.14
N VAL A 363 -12.76 15.01 -9.03
CA VAL A 363 -12.45 13.64 -9.45
C VAL A 363 -12.07 13.77 -10.92
N ILE A 364 -10.76 13.89 -11.21
CA ILE A 364 -10.28 14.02 -12.58
C ILE A 364 -10.54 12.66 -13.20
N GLN A 365 -11.60 12.58 -14.01
CA GLN A 365 -12.08 11.34 -14.56
C GLN A 365 -10.98 10.65 -15.38
N GLN A 366 -10.66 9.42 -14.97
CA GLN A 366 -10.30 8.19 -15.71
C GLN A 366 -9.34 8.22 -16.90
N CYS A 367 -9.30 9.27 -17.73
CA CYS A 367 -8.47 9.36 -18.92
C CYS A 367 -7.03 9.85 -18.62
N TYR A 368 -6.75 10.32 -17.41
CA TYR A 368 -5.43 10.85 -17.05
C TYR A 368 -4.45 9.76 -16.58
N LEU A 369 -4.93 8.72 -15.90
CA LEU A 369 -4.07 7.64 -15.39
C LEU A 369 -3.36 6.85 -16.50
N ALA A 370 -3.93 6.84 -17.69
CA ALA A 370 -3.34 6.26 -18.89
C ALA A 370 -2.09 7.02 -19.39
N ASN A 371 -2.03 8.32 -19.10
CA ASN A 371 -0.97 9.22 -19.52
C ASN A 371 0.01 9.57 -18.39
N GLU A 372 -0.37 9.34 -17.13
CA GLU A 372 0.56 9.23 -16.00
C GLU A 372 1.44 8.01 -16.26
N VAL A 373 2.60 8.29 -16.85
CA VAL A 373 3.56 7.31 -17.37
C VAL A 373 3.87 6.27 -16.28
N GLY A 374 3.50 5.01 -16.51
CA GLY A 374 4.05 3.86 -15.79
C GLY A 374 3.15 3.19 -14.74
N LEU A 375 1.95 3.71 -14.42
CA LEU A 375 1.06 3.02 -13.45
C LEU A 375 0.59 1.64 -13.96
N GLU A 376 0.51 1.44 -15.27
CA GLU A 376 0.20 0.14 -15.87
C GLU A 376 1.23 -0.94 -15.51
N ARG A 377 2.45 -0.54 -15.17
CA ARG A 377 3.54 -1.44 -14.76
C ARG A 377 3.30 -2.06 -13.39
N LEU A 378 2.43 -1.48 -12.57
CA LEU A 378 2.03 -2.08 -11.29
C LEU A 378 1.32 -3.44 -11.49
N SER A 379 0.74 -3.69 -12.66
CA SER A 379 0.18 -5.00 -13.00
C SER A 379 1.23 -6.12 -13.15
N LEU A 380 2.52 -5.76 -13.26
CA LEU A 380 3.63 -6.70 -13.35
C LEU A 380 4.15 -7.15 -11.97
N LEU A 381 3.66 -6.53 -10.88
CA LEU A 381 4.10 -6.84 -9.54
C LEU A 381 3.74 -8.30 -9.18
N PRO A 382 4.69 -9.08 -8.64
CA PRO A 382 4.45 -10.45 -8.22
C PRO A 382 3.37 -10.52 -7.13
N THR A 383 2.39 -11.40 -7.31
CA THR A 383 1.28 -11.56 -6.35
C THR A 383 1.73 -12.08 -4.99
N ILE A 384 2.96 -12.59 -4.86
CA ILE A 384 3.52 -13.05 -3.59
C ILE A 384 3.93 -11.87 -2.68
N LEU A 385 4.10 -10.68 -3.25
CA LEU A 385 4.44 -9.45 -2.51
C LEU A 385 3.19 -8.62 -2.14
N LEU A 386 2.01 -9.12 -2.50
CA LEU A 386 0.77 -8.38 -2.54
C LEU A 386 -0.35 -9.22 -1.92
N ASN A 387 -1.36 -8.57 -1.35
CA ASN A 387 -2.59 -9.26 -0.92
C ASN A 387 -3.37 -9.80 -2.12
N LYS A 388 -3.32 -9.07 -3.24
CA LYS A 388 -4.03 -9.39 -4.47
C LYS A 388 -3.34 -8.82 -5.71
N PRO A 389 -3.52 -9.42 -6.90
CA PRO A 389 -3.01 -8.83 -8.15
C PRO A 389 -3.51 -7.39 -8.33
N VAL A 390 -2.61 -6.48 -8.70
CA VAL A 390 -3.01 -5.11 -9.04
C VAL A 390 -3.80 -5.13 -10.34
N THR A 391 -5.06 -4.72 -10.27
CA THR A 391 -5.90 -4.52 -11.45
C THR A 391 -5.94 -3.03 -11.76
N ILE A 392 -5.40 -2.66 -12.92
CA ILE A 392 -5.51 -1.30 -13.43
C ILE A 392 -6.80 -1.22 -14.25
N PRO A 393 -7.73 -0.32 -13.93
CA PRO A 393 -8.97 -0.16 -14.68
C PRO A 393 -8.64 0.15 -16.15
N PRO A 394 -9.39 -0.44 -17.10
CA PRO A 394 -9.12 -0.20 -18.51
C PRO A 394 -9.17 1.30 -18.81
N GLN A 395 -8.20 1.77 -19.60
CA GLN A 395 -8.10 3.17 -20.00
C GLN A 395 -9.43 3.62 -20.61
N CYS A 396 -10.01 4.69 -20.07
CA CYS A 396 -11.14 5.32 -20.73
C CYS A 396 -10.63 6.10 -21.96
N PHE A 397 -11.32 5.93 -23.08
CA PHE A 397 -11.04 6.67 -24.30
C PHE A 397 -11.40 8.15 -24.09
N THR A 398 -10.43 9.04 -24.31
CA THR A 398 -10.66 10.48 -24.33
C THR A 398 -11.54 10.84 -25.53
N ALA A 399 -12.77 11.27 -25.28
CA ALA A 399 -13.55 11.97 -26.31
C ALA A 399 -12.88 13.34 -26.54
N THR A 400 -12.15 13.47 -27.64
CA THR A 400 -11.54 14.77 -27.99
C THR A 400 -12.63 15.65 -28.58
N ILE A 401 -13.03 16.68 -27.83
CA ILE A 401 -13.94 17.72 -28.34
C ILE A 401 -13.10 18.66 -29.21
N SER A 402 -13.06 18.40 -30.52
CA SER A 402 -12.51 19.36 -31.48
C SER A 402 -13.54 20.46 -31.70
N THR A 403 -13.31 21.65 -31.13
CA THR A 403 -14.08 22.85 -31.50
C THR A 403 -13.53 23.40 -32.82
N GLY A 404 -13.92 22.77 -33.94
CA GLY A 404 -13.91 23.45 -35.23
C GLY A 404 -14.88 24.63 -35.22
N GLU A 405 -14.80 25.54 -36.20
CA GLU A 405 -15.62 26.77 -36.29
C GLU A 405 -17.15 26.57 -36.32
N GLU A 406 -17.66 25.34 -36.20
CA GLU A 406 -19.05 25.04 -35.85
C GLU A 406 -19.14 23.98 -34.73
N PRO A 407 -19.77 24.29 -33.58
CA PRO A 407 -19.80 23.41 -32.41
C PRO A 407 -21.01 22.47 -32.49
N GLU A 408 -20.92 21.33 -33.19
CA GLU A 408 -22.05 20.39 -33.20
C GLU A 408 -21.72 18.90 -33.01
N PHE A 409 -20.46 18.49 -32.91
CA PHE A 409 -20.12 17.07 -32.81
C PHE A 409 -19.02 16.80 -31.79
N VAL A 410 -19.28 15.85 -30.88
CA VAL A 410 -18.27 15.21 -30.03
C VAL A 410 -18.06 13.81 -30.58
N GLU A 411 -16.82 13.48 -30.92
CA GLU A 411 -16.43 12.14 -31.34
C GLU A 411 -16.10 11.31 -30.10
N ILE A 412 -16.86 10.23 -29.89
CA ILE A 412 -16.62 9.26 -28.83
C ILE A 412 -16.16 7.96 -29.48
N CYS A 413 -14.97 7.48 -29.12
CA CYS A 413 -14.52 6.14 -29.46
C CYS A 413 -15.04 5.16 -28.40
N VAL A 414 -15.91 4.23 -28.79
CA VAL A 414 -16.35 3.14 -27.91
C VAL A 414 -15.77 1.82 -28.44
N PRO A 415 -15.18 0.97 -27.58
CA PRO A 415 -14.76 -0.36 -28.00
C PRO A 415 -15.99 -1.18 -28.40
N ALA A 416 -15.91 -1.84 -29.56
CA ALA A 416 -16.91 -2.83 -29.94
C ALA A 416 -16.74 -4.06 -29.04
N ASP A 417 -17.62 -4.22 -28.04
CA ASP A 417 -17.64 -5.40 -27.21
C ASP A 417 -17.66 -6.68 -28.08
N GLY A 418 -16.63 -7.52 -27.92
CA GLY A 418 -16.63 -8.89 -28.44
C GLY A 418 -16.03 -9.13 -29.83
N ILE A 419 -15.29 -8.20 -30.43
CA ILE A 419 -14.55 -8.48 -31.68
C ILE A 419 -13.06 -8.23 -31.45
N GLY A 420 -12.25 -9.30 -31.53
CA GLY A 420 -10.80 -9.32 -31.30
C GLY A 420 -9.95 -8.56 -32.33
N THR A 421 -10.46 -7.45 -32.86
CA THR A 421 -9.75 -6.47 -33.69
C THR A 421 -10.08 -5.10 -33.14
N ALA A 422 -9.06 -4.32 -32.79
CA ALA A 422 -9.17 -2.93 -32.34
C ALA A 422 -9.97 -2.09 -33.37
N GLY A 423 -11.28 -2.04 -33.21
CA GLY A 423 -12.19 -1.23 -34.00
C GLY A 423 -12.88 -0.25 -33.08
N CYS A 424 -12.57 1.04 -33.21
CA CYS A 424 -13.34 2.09 -32.57
C CYS A 424 -14.65 2.29 -33.35
N VAL A 425 -15.78 2.24 -32.67
CA VAL A 425 -17.03 2.78 -33.24
C VAL A 425 -16.99 4.28 -33.02
N MET A 426 -16.87 5.04 -34.11
CA MET A 426 -16.99 6.49 -34.08
C MET A 426 -18.46 6.84 -33.83
N MET A 427 -18.78 7.39 -32.66
CA MET A 427 -20.12 7.90 -32.37
C MET A 427 -20.06 9.43 -32.32
N SER A 428 -20.78 10.09 -33.24
CA SER A 428 -20.96 11.54 -33.23
C SER A 428 -22.18 11.88 -32.37
N VAL A 429 -21.96 12.53 -31.23
CA VAL A 429 -23.03 13.04 -30.37
C VAL A 429 -23.10 14.56 -30.46
N ARG A 430 -24.32 15.11 -30.43
CA ARG A 430 -24.53 16.56 -30.53
C ARG A 430 -24.55 17.16 -29.12
N TYR A 431 -23.55 17.98 -28.81
CA TYR A 431 -23.45 18.72 -27.55
C TYR A 431 -24.30 19.99 -27.62
N ARG A 432 -25.26 20.15 -26.69
CA ARG A 432 -26.15 21.32 -26.64
C ARG A 432 -25.94 22.07 -25.33
N PRO A 433 -24.97 23.01 -25.27
CA PRO A 433 -24.67 23.77 -24.05
C PRO A 433 -25.82 24.67 -23.60
N ASP A 434 -26.77 24.95 -24.50
CA ASP A 434 -27.99 25.71 -24.23
C ASP A 434 -29.10 24.88 -23.56
N LEU A 435 -28.97 23.55 -23.53
CA LEU A 435 -29.89 22.64 -22.85
C LEU A 435 -29.25 22.17 -21.56
N ILE A 436 -29.78 22.62 -20.43
CA ILE A 436 -29.36 22.16 -19.10
C ILE A 436 -30.36 21.12 -18.61
N ASP A 437 -29.87 19.95 -18.22
CA ASP A 437 -30.68 18.94 -17.55
C ASP A 437 -31.15 19.50 -16.20
N PRO A 438 -32.47 19.62 -15.98
CA PRO A 438 -33.02 20.22 -14.77
C PRO A 438 -32.77 19.39 -13.49
N GLN A 439 -32.40 18.11 -13.59
CA GLN A 439 -32.09 17.28 -12.42
C GLN A 439 -30.62 17.36 -12.03
N THR A 440 -29.72 17.44 -13.02
CA THR A 440 -28.26 17.40 -12.77
C THR A 440 -27.61 18.77 -12.85
N GLY A 441 -28.28 19.78 -13.43
CA GLY A 441 -27.74 21.12 -13.65
C GLY A 441 -26.62 21.15 -14.71
N ARG A 442 -26.44 20.09 -15.49
CA ARG A 442 -25.37 19.94 -16.48
C ARG A 442 -25.90 20.04 -17.92
N PRO A 443 -25.06 20.45 -18.89
CA PRO A 443 -25.41 20.42 -20.32
C PRO A 443 -25.86 19.03 -20.82
N VAL A 444 -26.90 18.99 -21.66
CA VAL A 444 -27.48 17.76 -22.21
C VAL A 444 -26.68 17.27 -23.42
N ILE A 445 -26.32 15.99 -23.42
CA ILE A 445 -25.78 15.28 -24.59
C ILE A 445 -26.94 14.54 -25.26
N LEU A 446 -27.24 14.87 -26.53
CA LEU A 446 -28.30 14.20 -27.28
C LEU A 446 -27.73 13.01 -28.06
N PRO A 447 -28.38 11.83 -28.04
CA PRO A 447 -27.99 10.72 -28.91
C PRO A 447 -28.13 11.14 -30.38
N PRO A 448 -27.33 10.56 -31.29
CA PRO A 448 -27.51 10.80 -32.72
C PRO A 448 -28.95 10.46 -33.12
N ASN A 449 -29.63 11.38 -33.80
CA ASN A 449 -30.95 11.11 -34.35
C ASN A 449 -30.82 9.96 -35.35
N ASP A 450 -31.51 8.85 -35.09
CA ASP A 450 -31.69 7.75 -36.02
C ASP A 450 -32.63 8.20 -37.15
N SER A 451 -32.12 9.03 -38.07
CA SER A 451 -32.87 9.53 -39.23
C SER A 451 -32.55 8.79 -40.52
N THR A 452 -32.01 7.57 -40.45
CA THR A 452 -31.97 6.65 -41.60
C THR A 452 -32.91 5.46 -41.39
N ALA A 453 -34.16 5.78 -41.05
CA ALA A 453 -35.31 4.94 -41.35
C ALA A 453 -36.22 5.70 -42.34
N GLY A 454 -35.81 5.73 -43.61
CA GLY A 454 -36.64 6.18 -44.73
C GLY A 454 -36.07 7.34 -45.55
N GLU A 455 -35.20 7.03 -46.51
CA GLU A 455 -35.36 7.32 -47.94
C GLU A 455 -34.41 6.46 -48.78
#